data_AF-A0A9N8HTM1-F1
#
_entry.id   AF-A0A9N8HTM1-F1
#
_cell.length_a   1.000
_cell.length_b   1.000
_cell.length_c   1.000
_cell.angle_alpha   90.00
_cell.angle_beta   90.00
_cell.angle_gamma   90.00
#
_symmetry.space_group_name_H-M   'P 1'
#
loop_
_entity.id
_entity.type
_entity.pdbx_description
1 polymer ?
#
loop_
_entity_poly.entity_id
_entity_poly.type
_entity_poly.pdbx_seq_one_letter_code
_entity_poly.pdbx_strand_id
1 'polypeptide(L)'
;MSTRNSSNSSVPALFHKDVECNECGEHPILGTRYRSTRRHNYDICQLCFQEHHNGDAGDFAVFDKRAATPEELCGICPRQGRAVVANSIEELTERLSQRQQPQQEEDEAESPAEDIELYLNLNRFSTFPDATIIRLRLAMVQNKTVKSLRIFLRGTFNLNRAMQVLAEALVLNKSIRYLAVSVCASRRQGRADGAAQALQTLLTTNRTIRFFHFKTVSRFGLHGADGEGLGQDLVADYLFSALATTTLCRFLYRGGHCNVSNCNRQRACEAMKSNPHLRRIEATFDDHDDDEGEDFQLALLTGIKNRQWMDRWIGEAATKQDRVNVLEEILQRSQLADKTSAMYHFLRCHPRLLLE
;
A
#
# COMPACT_ATOMS: atom_id res chain seq x y z
N MET A 1 -13.58 -48.19 -7.96
CA MET A 1 -12.19 -47.94 -7.54
C MET A 1 -11.49 -47.09 -8.57
N SER A 2 -11.13 -45.85 -8.21
CA SER A 2 -9.93 -45.11 -8.64
C SER A 2 -10.14 -43.62 -8.36
N THR A 3 -9.86 -43.23 -7.12
CA THR A 3 -9.74 -41.85 -6.68
C THR A 3 -8.42 -41.29 -7.20
N ARG A 4 -8.46 -40.21 -7.99
CA ARG A 4 -7.25 -39.43 -8.30
C ARG A 4 -6.91 -38.55 -7.10
N ASN A 5 -5.93 -39.00 -6.34
CA ASN A 5 -5.21 -38.20 -5.34
C ASN A 5 -4.45 -37.07 -6.07
N SER A 6 -4.94 -35.83 -5.98
CA SER A 6 -4.11 -34.65 -6.21
C SER A 6 -3.36 -34.34 -4.94
N SER A 7 -2.11 -34.78 -4.88
CA SER A 7 -1.15 -34.42 -3.84
C SER A 7 -0.92 -32.91 -3.83
N ASN A 8 -1.36 -32.26 -2.75
CA ASN A 8 -0.93 -30.93 -2.32
C ASN A 8 0.61 -30.91 -2.21
N SER A 9 1.28 -30.39 -3.24
CA SER A 9 2.69 -30.02 -3.13
C SER A 9 2.76 -28.51 -2.88
N SER A 10 3.09 -28.15 -1.65
CA SER A 10 3.41 -26.79 -1.23
C SER A 10 4.77 -26.40 -1.84
N VAL A 11 4.79 -26.06 -3.12
CA VAL A 11 5.99 -25.47 -3.75
C VAL A 11 6.13 -24.04 -3.24
N PRO A 12 7.27 -23.64 -2.65
CA PRO A 12 7.49 -22.25 -2.26
C PRO A 12 7.34 -21.37 -3.51
N ALA A 13 6.43 -20.40 -3.45
CA ALA A 13 6.18 -19.50 -4.56
C ALA A 13 7.46 -18.70 -4.84
N LEU A 14 8.03 -18.84 -6.05
CA LEU A 14 9.14 -18.02 -6.53
C LEU A 14 8.66 -16.56 -6.62
N PHE A 15 9.41 -15.58 -6.11
CA PHE A 15 9.09 -14.17 -6.28
C PHE A 15 10.36 -13.29 -6.33
N HIS A 16 10.28 -12.17 -7.05
CA HIS A 16 11.39 -11.25 -7.31
C HIS A 16 11.16 -9.90 -6.61
N LYS A 17 11.65 -9.79 -5.37
CA LYS A 17 11.37 -8.71 -4.41
C LYS A 17 11.56 -7.27 -4.93
N ASP A 18 12.60 -7.01 -5.72
CA ASP A 18 13.01 -5.65 -6.14
C ASP A 18 12.63 -5.36 -7.59
N VAL A 19 11.69 -6.13 -8.14
CA VAL A 19 11.35 -6.09 -9.55
C VAL A 19 9.86 -5.86 -9.67
N GLU A 20 9.50 -4.78 -10.35
CA GLU A 20 8.13 -4.42 -10.68
C GLU A 20 7.86 -4.81 -12.14
N CYS A 21 6.70 -5.42 -12.40
CA CYS A 21 6.26 -5.68 -13.76
C CYS A 21 5.95 -4.36 -14.46
N ASN A 22 6.66 -4.02 -15.53
CA ASN A 22 6.47 -2.77 -16.27
C ASN A 22 5.13 -2.69 -17.01
N GLU A 23 4.42 -3.81 -17.20
CA GLU A 23 3.12 -3.81 -17.87
C GLU A 23 1.94 -3.66 -16.90
N CYS A 24 1.94 -4.43 -15.79
CA CYS A 24 0.83 -4.43 -14.85
C CYS A 24 1.13 -3.81 -13.48
N GLY A 25 2.34 -3.29 -13.26
CA GLY A 25 2.80 -2.73 -11.99
C GLY A 25 3.02 -3.75 -10.88
N GLU A 26 2.82 -5.05 -11.15
CA GLU A 26 2.94 -6.09 -10.11
C GLU A 26 4.33 -6.07 -9.47
N HIS A 27 4.37 -5.72 -8.19
CA HIS A 27 5.58 -5.66 -7.39
C HIS A 27 5.32 -6.24 -5.98
N PRO A 28 6.08 -7.26 -5.57
CA PRO A 28 7.12 -7.97 -6.34
C PRO A 28 6.53 -8.88 -7.44
N ILE A 29 7.27 -9.14 -8.53
CA ILE A 29 6.87 -10.12 -9.54
C ILE A 29 6.79 -11.52 -8.90
N LEU A 30 5.60 -12.13 -8.93
CA LEU A 30 5.36 -13.49 -8.47
C LEU A 30 5.49 -14.49 -9.63
N GLY A 31 6.17 -15.62 -9.39
CA GLY A 31 6.47 -16.64 -10.38
C GLY A 31 7.66 -16.28 -11.27
N THR A 32 7.64 -16.77 -12.50
CA THR A 32 8.71 -16.52 -13.48
C THR A 32 8.78 -15.04 -13.86
N ARG A 33 9.97 -14.44 -13.71
CA ARG A 33 10.29 -13.11 -14.24
C ARG A 33 10.86 -13.21 -15.65
N TYR A 34 10.36 -12.34 -16.53
CA TYR A 34 10.84 -12.19 -17.90
C TYR A 34 11.45 -10.80 -18.05
N ARG A 35 12.76 -10.70 -18.33
CA ARG A 35 13.43 -9.42 -18.57
C ARG A 35 13.67 -9.23 -20.05
N SER A 36 13.28 -8.09 -20.62
CA SER A 36 13.51 -7.83 -22.04
C SER A 36 15.01 -7.77 -22.34
N THR A 37 15.41 -8.40 -23.44
CA THR A 37 16.77 -8.30 -23.99
C THR A 37 16.95 -7.03 -24.83
N ARG A 38 15.84 -6.42 -25.30
CA ARG A 38 15.84 -5.22 -26.14
C ARG A 38 15.61 -3.93 -25.34
N ARG A 39 14.77 -3.96 -24.31
CA ARG A 39 14.43 -2.80 -23.48
C ARG A 39 15.19 -2.81 -22.16
N HIS A 40 15.90 -1.72 -21.86
CA HIS A 40 16.63 -1.58 -20.61
C HIS A 40 15.66 -1.45 -19.42
N ASN A 41 15.97 -2.12 -18.29
CA ASN A 41 15.14 -2.14 -17.07
C ASN A 41 13.64 -2.48 -17.31
N TYR A 42 13.38 -3.36 -18.28
CA TYR A 42 12.03 -3.80 -18.59
C TYR A 42 11.84 -5.26 -18.18
N ASP A 43 11.08 -5.46 -17.12
CA ASP A 43 10.75 -6.74 -16.51
C ASP A 43 9.25 -6.93 -16.49
N ILE A 44 8.78 -8.13 -16.81
CA ILE A 44 7.35 -8.46 -16.80
C ILE A 44 7.10 -9.79 -16.10
N CYS A 45 5.91 -9.92 -15.49
CA CYS A 45 5.49 -11.16 -14.85
C CYS A 45 5.01 -12.18 -15.88
N GLN A 46 4.93 -13.45 -15.47
CA GLN A 46 4.50 -14.55 -16.33
C GLN A 46 3.14 -14.32 -17.01
N LEU A 47 2.20 -13.67 -16.32
CA LEU A 47 0.88 -13.40 -16.89
C LEU A 47 0.95 -12.36 -18.01
N CYS A 48 1.68 -11.26 -17.80
CA CYS A 48 1.91 -10.23 -18.81
C CYS A 48 2.65 -10.79 -20.03
N PHE A 49 3.66 -11.64 -19.80
CA PHE A 49 4.37 -12.33 -20.88
C PHE A 49 3.44 -13.23 -21.72
N GLN A 50 2.50 -13.93 -21.09
CA GLN A 50 1.52 -14.75 -21.81
C GLN A 50 0.46 -13.92 -22.54
N GLU A 51 -0.05 -12.87 -21.91
CA GLU A 51 -1.15 -12.06 -22.44
C GLU A 51 -0.72 -11.08 -23.53
N HIS A 52 0.43 -10.42 -23.38
CA HIS A 52 0.87 -9.33 -24.26
C HIS A 52 1.95 -9.75 -25.25
N HIS A 53 2.71 -10.81 -24.95
CA HIS A 53 3.81 -11.29 -25.79
C HIS A 53 3.56 -12.69 -26.37
N ASN A 54 2.35 -13.24 -26.23
CA ASN A 54 1.94 -14.56 -26.73
C ASN A 54 2.88 -15.71 -26.32
N GLY A 55 3.66 -15.54 -25.25
CA GLY A 55 4.66 -16.53 -24.83
C GLY A 55 5.92 -16.60 -25.71
N ASP A 56 6.14 -15.64 -26.62
CA ASP A 56 7.35 -15.61 -27.45
C ASP A 56 8.56 -15.12 -26.64
N ALA A 57 9.46 -16.05 -26.30
CA ALA A 57 10.64 -15.78 -25.49
C ALA A 57 11.79 -15.13 -26.28
N GLY A 58 11.67 -14.93 -27.59
CA GLY A 58 12.75 -14.42 -28.43
C GLY A 58 13.38 -13.11 -27.94
N ASP A 59 12.58 -12.26 -27.28
CA ASP A 59 12.99 -10.95 -26.78
C ASP A 59 13.09 -10.87 -25.24
N PHE A 60 12.99 -12.01 -24.54
CA PHE A 60 12.96 -12.05 -23.08
C PHE A 60 13.89 -13.12 -22.50
N ALA A 61 14.77 -12.69 -21.60
CA ALA A 61 15.53 -13.58 -20.76
C ALA A 61 14.67 -14.04 -19.56
N VAL A 62 14.61 -15.35 -19.33
CA VAL A 62 13.81 -15.98 -18.27
C VAL A 62 14.64 -16.11 -16.99
N PHE A 63 14.09 -15.62 -15.87
CA PHE A 63 14.73 -15.65 -14.57
C PHE A 63 13.91 -16.47 -13.58
N ASP A 64 14.17 -17.78 -13.50
CA ASP A 64 13.52 -18.71 -12.56
C ASP A 64 14.37 -19.06 -11.33
N LYS A 65 15.54 -18.42 -11.15
CA LYS A 65 16.59 -18.92 -10.25
C LYS A 65 16.81 -18.16 -8.94
N ARG A 66 15.90 -17.29 -8.50
CA ARG A 66 16.03 -16.66 -7.17
C ARG A 66 14.71 -16.62 -6.43
N ALA A 67 14.54 -17.57 -5.50
CA ALA A 67 13.72 -17.31 -4.32
C ALA A 67 14.52 -16.33 -3.45
N ALA A 68 14.05 -15.08 -3.31
CA ALA A 68 14.57 -14.21 -2.27
C ALA A 68 14.12 -14.77 -0.91
N THR A 69 14.99 -14.79 0.09
CA THR A 69 14.56 -15.16 1.45
C THR A 69 13.68 -14.04 2.01
N PRO A 70 12.72 -14.36 2.90
CA PRO A 70 11.92 -13.33 3.57
C PRO A 70 12.74 -12.26 4.32
N GLU A 71 14.00 -12.55 4.71
CA GLU A 71 14.87 -11.57 5.40
C GLU A 71 15.31 -10.40 4.51
N GLU A 72 15.18 -10.55 3.20
CA GLU A 72 15.81 -9.69 2.22
C GLU A 72 14.92 -8.51 1.73
N LEU A 73 13.71 -8.36 2.30
CA LEU A 73 12.52 -7.66 1.78
C LEU A 73 12.30 -6.14 2.09
N CYS A 74 13.14 -5.40 2.83
CA CYS A 74 12.67 -4.11 3.39
C CYS A 74 13.56 -2.85 3.21
N GLY A 75 13.28 -1.97 2.25
CA GLY A 75 14.00 -0.68 2.10
C GLY A 75 13.49 0.49 2.97
N ILE A 76 12.32 0.41 3.62
CA ILE A 76 11.67 1.58 4.26
C ILE A 76 10.91 1.24 5.56
N CYS A 77 11.40 0.31 6.39
CA CYS A 77 10.87 0.11 7.76
C CYS A 77 12.04 0.16 8.76
N PRO A 78 11.86 0.64 10.01
CA PRO A 78 12.81 0.41 11.08
C PRO A 78 12.83 -1.09 11.37
N ARG A 79 13.76 -1.81 10.72
CA ARG A 79 13.88 -3.27 10.75
C ARG A 79 14.35 -3.73 12.12
N GLN A 80 13.46 -4.35 12.89
CA GLN A 80 13.85 -5.29 13.96
C GLN A 80 12.99 -6.57 14.00
N GLY A 81 11.96 -6.70 13.15
CA GLY A 81 11.04 -7.87 13.14
C GLY A 81 11.28 -8.87 12.00
N ARG A 82 11.02 -10.15 12.25
CA ARG A 82 11.05 -11.24 11.26
C ARG A 82 9.74 -11.23 10.46
N ALA A 83 9.80 -10.95 9.16
CA ALA A 83 8.61 -10.89 8.31
C ALA A 83 8.05 -12.31 8.05
N VAL A 84 6.77 -12.51 8.35
CA VAL A 84 6.09 -13.80 8.18
C VAL A 84 5.18 -13.73 6.96
N VAL A 85 5.53 -14.46 5.89
CA VAL A 85 4.78 -14.50 4.62
C VAL A 85 3.73 -15.61 4.63
N ALA A 86 2.47 -15.27 4.39
CA ALA A 86 1.39 -16.25 4.17
C ALA A 86 0.84 -16.14 2.73
N ASN A 87 0.70 -17.28 2.05
CA ASN A 87 0.30 -17.38 0.65
C ASN A 87 -1.19 -17.75 0.47
N SER A 88 -1.87 -18.10 1.56
CA SER A 88 -3.31 -18.36 1.57
C SER A 88 -3.96 -17.82 2.84
N ILE A 89 -5.29 -17.73 2.83
CA ILE A 89 -6.06 -17.34 4.01
C ILE A 89 -5.97 -18.41 5.08
N GLU A 90 -5.98 -19.69 4.70
CA GLU A 90 -5.87 -20.81 5.60
C GLU A 90 -4.53 -20.79 6.35
N GLU A 91 -3.43 -20.57 5.63
CA GLU A 91 -2.09 -20.43 6.21
C GLU A 91 -2.03 -19.22 7.17
N LEU A 92 -2.62 -18.09 6.79
CA LEU A 92 -2.68 -16.93 7.68
C LEU A 92 -3.52 -17.22 8.94
N THR A 93 -4.70 -17.80 8.76
CA THR A 93 -5.62 -18.14 9.86
C THR A 93 -4.92 -19.07 10.84
N GLU A 94 -4.24 -20.10 10.33
CA GLU A 94 -3.49 -21.05 11.14
C GLU A 94 -2.36 -20.35 11.90
N ARG A 95 -1.55 -19.52 11.24
CA ARG A 95 -0.46 -18.77 11.90
C ARG A 95 -0.97 -17.78 12.95
N LEU A 96 -2.06 -17.06 12.67
CA LEU A 96 -2.70 -16.15 13.62
C LEU A 96 -3.30 -16.90 14.82
N SER A 97 -3.77 -18.13 14.62
CA SER A 97 -4.37 -18.98 15.66
C SER A 97 -3.31 -19.70 16.52
N GLN A 98 -2.25 -20.25 15.91
CA GLN A 98 -1.15 -20.91 16.62
C GLN A 98 -0.50 -19.99 17.65
N ARG A 99 -0.43 -18.68 17.37
CA ARG A 99 0.13 -17.68 18.30
C ARG A 99 -0.83 -17.19 19.39
N GLN A 100 -2.09 -17.59 19.36
CA GLN A 100 -2.99 -17.33 20.49
C GLN A 100 -2.75 -18.31 21.64
N GLN A 101 -2.08 -19.44 21.39
CA GLN A 101 -1.67 -20.31 22.47
C GLN A 101 -0.57 -19.59 23.27
N PRO A 102 -0.74 -19.41 24.58
CA PRO A 102 0.31 -18.85 25.43
C PRO A 102 1.53 -19.75 25.27
N GLN A 103 2.57 -19.24 24.61
CA GLN A 103 3.90 -19.81 24.77
C GLN A 103 4.17 -19.75 26.27
N GLN A 104 4.46 -20.92 26.86
CA GLN A 104 4.79 -21.03 28.28
C GLN A 104 5.85 -19.97 28.64
N GLU A 105 5.68 -19.37 29.81
CA GLU A 105 6.36 -18.20 30.39
C GLU A 105 7.90 -18.33 30.52
N GLU A 106 8.61 -18.78 29.48
CA GLU A 106 10.06 -18.76 29.43
C GLU A 106 10.51 -17.45 28.78
N ASP A 107 10.87 -16.53 29.67
CA ASP A 107 11.53 -15.24 29.47
C ASP A 107 10.73 -14.16 28.71
N GLU A 108 10.18 -13.20 29.48
CA GLU A 108 9.61 -11.91 29.07
C GLU A 108 10.65 -10.95 28.43
N ALA A 109 11.56 -11.47 27.62
CA ALA A 109 12.30 -10.64 26.69
C ALA A 109 11.32 -10.16 25.63
N GLU A 110 11.15 -8.84 25.54
CA GLU A 110 10.27 -8.10 24.62
C GLU A 110 10.37 -8.67 23.18
N SER A 111 9.53 -9.66 22.87
CA SER A 111 9.59 -10.36 21.60
C SER A 111 9.35 -9.34 20.48
N PRO A 112 10.24 -9.26 19.48
CA PRO A 112 10.21 -8.19 18.50
C PRO A 112 8.85 -8.19 17.82
N ALA A 113 8.19 -7.03 17.83
CA ALA A 113 6.91 -6.85 17.17
C ALA A 113 7.01 -7.37 15.73
N GLU A 114 6.27 -8.43 15.42
CA GLU A 114 6.36 -9.05 14.11
C GLU A 114 5.52 -8.31 13.07
N ASP A 115 6.14 -8.12 11.91
CA ASP A 115 5.51 -7.68 10.68
C ASP A 115 4.95 -8.93 9.96
N ILE A 116 3.65 -8.96 9.69
CA ILE A 116 3.05 -10.00 8.85
C ILE A 116 2.84 -9.45 7.44
N GLU A 117 3.26 -10.23 6.43
CA GLU A 117 2.93 -9.96 5.03
C GLU A 117 2.00 -11.05 4.50
N LEU A 118 0.83 -10.63 4.03
CA LEU A 118 -0.20 -11.51 3.49
C LEU A 118 -0.32 -11.31 1.98
N TYR A 119 -0.17 -12.38 1.22
CA TYR A 119 -0.36 -12.37 -0.22
C TYR A 119 -1.59 -13.22 -0.57
N LEU A 120 -2.66 -12.57 -1.01
CA LEU A 120 -3.91 -13.24 -1.41
C LEU A 120 -4.09 -13.17 -2.92
N ASN A 121 -3.90 -14.30 -3.58
CA ASN A 121 -4.25 -14.48 -4.99
C ASN A 121 -5.70 -15.00 -5.12
N LEU A 122 -6.62 -14.08 -5.36
CA LEU A 122 -8.06 -14.32 -5.47
C LEU A 122 -8.45 -14.92 -6.84
N ASN A 123 -7.56 -14.93 -7.84
CA ASN A 123 -7.85 -15.47 -9.17
C ASN A 123 -8.17 -16.98 -9.15
N ARG A 124 -7.74 -17.69 -8.11
CA ARG A 124 -7.96 -19.14 -7.96
C ARG A 124 -9.34 -19.49 -7.41
N PHE A 125 -10.11 -18.50 -6.95
CA PHE A 125 -11.37 -18.71 -6.26
C PHE A 125 -12.53 -18.10 -7.05
N SER A 126 -13.36 -18.95 -7.65
CA SER A 126 -14.61 -18.51 -8.31
C SER A 126 -15.57 -17.88 -7.30
N THR A 127 -15.62 -18.42 -6.09
CA THR A 127 -16.30 -17.85 -4.93
C THR A 127 -15.36 -17.82 -3.74
N PHE A 128 -15.44 -16.76 -2.94
CA PHE A 128 -14.76 -16.70 -1.66
C PHE A 128 -15.60 -17.47 -0.64
N PRO A 129 -15.16 -18.64 -0.13
CA PRO A 129 -16.00 -19.41 0.78
C PRO A 129 -16.26 -18.59 2.06
N ASP A 130 -17.53 -18.40 2.43
CA ASP A 130 -17.91 -17.64 3.62
C ASP A 130 -17.24 -18.18 4.89
N ALA A 131 -17.00 -19.49 4.96
CA ALA A 131 -16.27 -20.11 6.06
C ALA A 131 -14.82 -19.60 6.18
N THR A 132 -14.11 -19.43 5.06
CA THR A 132 -12.73 -18.91 5.04
C THR A 132 -12.71 -17.43 5.45
N ILE A 133 -13.68 -16.65 4.98
CA ILE A 133 -13.92 -15.25 5.40
C ILE A 133 -14.11 -15.13 6.91
N ILE A 134 -15.01 -15.95 7.47
CA ILE A 134 -15.35 -15.90 8.89
C ILE A 134 -14.15 -16.28 9.74
N ARG A 135 -13.40 -17.32 9.33
CA ARG A 135 -12.18 -17.75 10.03
C ARG A 135 -11.11 -16.68 10.04
N LEU A 136 -10.85 -16.04 8.89
CA LEU A 136 -9.90 -14.93 8.81
C LEU A 136 -10.31 -13.78 9.72
N ARG A 137 -11.58 -13.37 9.67
CA ARG A 137 -12.12 -12.32 10.53
C ARG A 137 -11.91 -12.66 12.00
N LEU A 138 -12.27 -13.86 12.44
CA LEU A 138 -12.08 -14.31 13.82
C LEU A 138 -10.60 -14.30 14.23
N ALA A 139 -9.73 -14.85 13.39
CA ALA A 139 -8.29 -14.91 13.65
C ALA A 139 -7.67 -13.51 13.78
N MET A 140 -8.06 -12.57 12.91
CA MET A 140 -7.60 -11.18 12.99
C MET A 140 -8.12 -10.47 14.25
N VAL A 141 -9.39 -10.67 14.61
CA VAL A 141 -9.99 -10.02 15.80
C VAL A 141 -9.37 -10.54 17.09
N GLN A 142 -9.09 -11.84 17.16
CA GLN A 142 -8.53 -12.48 18.35
C GLN A 142 -7.01 -12.28 18.48
N ASN A 143 -6.30 -11.97 17.40
CA ASN A 143 -4.85 -11.78 17.45
C ASN A 143 -4.47 -10.46 18.16
N LYS A 144 -3.74 -10.56 19.28
CA LYS A 144 -3.28 -9.42 20.08
C LYS A 144 -1.80 -9.04 19.85
N THR A 145 -1.05 -9.91 19.18
CA THR A 145 0.41 -9.85 19.09
C THR A 145 0.88 -9.03 17.89
N VAL A 146 0.21 -9.16 16.74
CA VAL A 146 0.58 -8.51 15.48
C VAL A 146 0.39 -7.00 15.58
N LYS A 147 1.46 -6.24 15.36
CA LYS A 147 1.43 -4.77 15.38
C LYS A 147 1.43 -4.15 13.99
N SER A 148 1.84 -4.92 12.98
CA SER A 148 2.06 -4.45 11.63
C SER A 148 1.60 -5.52 10.64
N LEU A 149 0.74 -5.10 9.72
CA LEU A 149 0.13 -5.99 8.72
C LEU A 149 0.27 -5.35 7.34
N ARG A 150 0.87 -6.08 6.41
CA ARG A 150 0.87 -5.74 4.98
C ARG A 150 0.04 -6.76 4.24
N ILE A 151 -0.85 -6.30 3.38
CA ILE A 151 -1.78 -7.13 2.62
C ILE A 151 -1.57 -6.81 1.14
N PHE A 152 -1.31 -7.83 0.34
CA PHE A 152 -1.24 -7.77 -1.10
C PHE A 152 -2.41 -8.58 -1.66
N LEU A 153 -3.39 -7.89 -2.22
CA LEU A 153 -4.58 -8.49 -2.83
C LEU A 153 -4.43 -8.47 -4.34
N ARG A 154 -4.41 -9.65 -4.96
CA ARG A 154 -4.41 -9.80 -6.42
C ARG A 154 -5.63 -10.57 -6.85
N GLY A 155 -6.48 -10.02 -7.72
CA GLY A 155 -7.73 -10.70 -8.08
C GLY A 155 -8.48 -10.09 -9.26
N THR A 156 -9.12 -10.94 -10.06
CA THR A 156 -10.15 -10.59 -11.06
C THR A 156 -11.54 -10.54 -10.43
N PHE A 157 -11.84 -11.46 -9.51
CA PHE A 157 -13.15 -11.61 -8.89
C PHE A 157 -13.06 -11.48 -7.37
N ASN A 158 -14.16 -11.10 -6.72
CA ASN A 158 -14.32 -11.07 -5.27
C ASN A 158 -13.41 -10.14 -4.46
N LEU A 159 -12.55 -9.33 -5.09
CA LEU A 159 -11.67 -8.39 -4.39
C LEU A 159 -12.45 -7.40 -3.52
N ASN A 160 -13.59 -6.89 -4.03
CA ASN A 160 -14.46 -6.02 -3.24
C ASN A 160 -14.94 -6.69 -1.95
N ARG A 161 -15.38 -7.95 -2.04
CA ARG A 161 -15.84 -8.72 -0.88
C ARG A 161 -14.70 -9.01 0.09
N ALA A 162 -13.52 -9.39 -0.43
CA ALA A 162 -12.34 -9.65 0.38
C ALA A 162 -11.89 -8.38 1.13
N MET A 163 -11.81 -7.24 0.45
CA MET A 163 -11.49 -5.95 1.07
C MET A 163 -12.52 -5.55 2.13
N GLN A 164 -13.81 -5.71 1.85
CA GLN A 164 -14.87 -5.44 2.81
C GLN A 164 -14.70 -6.25 4.11
N VAL A 165 -14.53 -7.56 3.98
CA VAL A 165 -14.32 -8.47 5.12
C VAL A 165 -13.09 -8.10 5.91
N LEU A 166 -11.97 -7.82 5.23
CA LEU A 166 -10.73 -7.42 5.87
C LEU A 166 -10.90 -6.12 6.65
N ALA A 167 -11.55 -5.12 6.06
CA ALA A 167 -11.81 -3.85 6.71
C ALA A 167 -12.73 -4.01 7.94
N GLU A 168 -13.80 -4.80 7.84
CA GLU A 168 -14.69 -5.11 8.97
C GLU A 168 -13.94 -5.82 10.12
N ALA A 169 -13.06 -6.77 9.80
CA ALA A 169 -12.22 -7.43 10.80
C ALA A 169 -11.24 -6.45 11.47
N LEU A 170 -10.63 -5.57 10.67
CA LEU A 170 -9.67 -4.58 11.15
C LEU A 170 -10.32 -3.50 12.01
N VAL A 171 -11.60 -3.15 11.82
CA VAL A 171 -12.34 -2.23 12.72
C VAL A 171 -12.32 -2.75 14.17
N LEU A 172 -12.45 -4.05 14.33
CA LEU A 172 -12.52 -4.73 15.63
C LEU A 172 -11.13 -5.03 16.21
N ASN A 173 -10.10 -5.17 15.37
CA ASN A 173 -8.73 -5.42 15.83
C ASN A 173 -8.14 -4.21 16.60
N LYS A 174 -7.54 -4.49 17.76
CA LYS A 174 -6.94 -3.50 18.68
C LYS A 174 -5.42 -3.64 18.84
N SER A 175 -4.78 -4.48 18.03
CA SER A 175 -3.34 -4.75 18.10
C SER A 175 -2.56 -4.08 16.97
N ILE A 176 -3.12 -4.05 15.76
CA ILE A 176 -2.47 -3.56 14.54
C ILE A 176 -2.42 -2.04 14.54
N ARG A 177 -1.20 -1.49 14.53
CA ARG A 177 -0.90 -0.04 14.48
C ARG A 177 -0.45 0.42 13.10
N TYR A 178 0.17 -0.48 12.33
CA TYR A 178 0.61 -0.23 10.95
C TYR A 178 -0.15 -1.16 10.00
N LEU A 179 -0.79 -0.57 8.99
CA LEU A 179 -1.52 -1.31 7.96
C LEU A 179 -1.07 -0.82 6.59
N ALA A 180 -0.56 -1.74 5.76
CA ALA A 180 -0.35 -1.49 4.33
C ALA A 180 -1.26 -2.41 3.51
N VAL A 181 -1.95 -1.86 2.51
CA VAL A 181 -2.83 -2.61 1.61
C VAL A 181 -2.44 -2.25 0.19
N SER A 182 -2.00 -3.25 -0.57
CA SER A 182 -1.70 -3.15 -1.99
C SER A 182 -2.73 -3.95 -2.77
N VAL A 183 -3.37 -3.33 -3.76
CA VAL A 183 -4.48 -3.90 -4.50
C VAL A 183 -4.14 -3.93 -5.99
N CYS A 184 -4.17 -5.13 -6.58
CA CYS A 184 -3.95 -5.36 -8.00
C CYS A 184 -5.18 -6.05 -8.62
N ALA A 185 -6.01 -5.28 -9.30
CA ALA A 185 -7.15 -5.78 -10.07
C ALA A 185 -6.73 -6.02 -11.54
N SER A 186 -7.03 -7.20 -12.11
CA SER A 186 -6.60 -7.55 -13.48
C SER A 186 -7.67 -7.29 -14.55
N ARG A 187 -8.92 -7.03 -14.17
CA ARG A 187 -10.04 -6.70 -15.07
C ARG A 187 -10.98 -5.69 -14.41
N ARG A 188 -11.83 -5.04 -15.22
CA ARG A 188 -12.96 -4.23 -14.71
C ARG A 188 -13.78 -5.07 -13.75
N GLN A 189 -13.69 -4.76 -12.46
CA GLN A 189 -14.54 -5.39 -11.45
C GLN A 189 -15.87 -4.65 -11.34
N GLY A 190 -16.89 -5.35 -10.82
CA GLY A 190 -18.16 -4.72 -10.45
C GLY A 190 -18.00 -3.67 -9.34
N ARG A 191 -19.10 -3.02 -8.98
CA ARG A 191 -19.18 -1.92 -8.00
C ARG A 191 -18.26 -2.11 -6.79
N ALA A 192 -17.28 -1.21 -6.65
CA ALA A 192 -16.35 -1.17 -5.52
C ALA A 192 -16.90 -0.46 -4.27
N ASP A 193 -18.14 0.04 -4.32
CA ASP A 193 -18.79 0.83 -3.27
C ASP A 193 -18.68 0.17 -1.89
N GLY A 194 -18.96 -1.14 -1.80
CA GLY A 194 -18.92 -1.85 -0.53
C GLY A 194 -17.52 -1.93 0.10
N ALA A 195 -16.48 -2.10 -0.73
CA ALA A 195 -15.10 -2.10 -0.25
C ALA A 195 -14.65 -0.69 0.16
N ALA A 196 -14.99 0.31 -0.65
CA ALA A 196 -14.67 1.71 -0.38
C ALA A 196 -15.32 2.20 0.93
N GLN A 197 -16.61 1.90 1.13
CA GLN A 197 -17.35 2.20 2.36
C GLN A 197 -16.78 1.48 3.58
N ALA A 198 -16.38 0.21 3.43
CA ALA A 198 -15.79 -0.54 4.53
C ALA A 198 -14.41 0.02 4.91
N LEU A 199 -13.58 0.41 3.94
CA LEU A 199 -12.31 1.10 4.21
C LEU A 199 -12.53 2.49 4.84
N GLN A 200 -13.54 3.24 4.40
CA GLN A 200 -13.93 4.49 5.06
C GLN A 200 -14.30 4.23 6.52
N THR A 201 -15.16 3.24 6.79
CA THR A 201 -15.58 2.85 8.13
C THR A 201 -14.39 2.43 8.99
N LEU A 202 -13.43 1.70 8.41
CA LEU A 202 -12.18 1.36 9.08
C LEU A 202 -11.43 2.61 9.53
N LEU A 203 -11.24 3.60 8.64
CA LEU A 203 -10.50 4.81 8.96
C LEU A 203 -11.20 5.71 9.98
N THR A 204 -12.52 5.78 9.96
CA THR A 204 -13.29 6.64 10.89
C THR A 204 -13.51 5.98 12.25
N THR A 205 -13.57 4.65 12.31
CA THR A 205 -13.93 3.92 13.53
C THR A 205 -12.72 3.35 14.25
N ASN A 206 -11.70 2.88 13.54
CA ASN A 206 -10.53 2.28 14.18
C ASN A 206 -9.63 3.37 14.80
N ARG A 207 -9.39 3.25 16.12
CA ARG A 207 -8.56 4.17 16.91
C ARG A 207 -7.14 3.66 17.18
N THR A 208 -6.83 2.45 16.71
CA THR A 208 -5.57 1.73 16.94
C THR A 208 -4.58 1.94 15.80
N ILE A 209 -5.04 1.85 14.55
CA ILE A 209 -4.20 2.06 13.37
C ILE A 209 -3.73 3.52 13.37
N ARG A 210 -2.41 3.72 13.36
CA ARG A 210 -1.77 5.03 13.32
C ARG A 210 -1.12 5.31 11.97
N PHE A 211 -0.78 4.26 11.22
CA PHE A 211 -0.14 4.35 9.93
C PHE A 211 -0.94 3.52 8.93
N PHE A 212 -1.41 4.16 7.87
CA PHE A 212 -2.14 3.49 6.80
C PHE A 212 -1.50 3.80 5.46
N HIS A 213 -1.08 2.75 4.75
CA HIS A 213 -0.55 2.83 3.39
C HIS A 213 -1.50 2.08 2.46
N PHE A 214 -2.01 2.76 1.45
CA PHE A 214 -2.86 2.15 0.42
C PHE A 214 -2.21 2.33 -0.95
N LYS A 215 -1.92 1.24 -1.66
CA LYS A 215 -1.39 1.25 -3.04
C LYS A 215 -2.40 0.56 -3.96
N THR A 216 -2.77 1.20 -5.06
CA THR A 216 -3.43 0.54 -6.19
C THR A 216 -2.42 0.37 -7.31
N VAL A 217 -2.33 -0.84 -7.85
CA VAL A 217 -1.26 -1.24 -8.79
C VAL A 217 -1.75 -1.31 -10.23
N SER A 218 -3.07 -1.33 -10.43
CA SER A 218 -3.67 -1.59 -11.74
C SER A 218 -4.00 -0.31 -12.51
N ARG A 219 -3.73 -0.32 -13.82
CA ARG A 219 -4.27 0.64 -14.81
C ARG A 219 -5.80 0.66 -14.84
N PHE A 220 -6.44 -0.44 -14.46
CA PHE A 220 -7.88 -0.64 -14.66
C PHE A 220 -8.77 -0.08 -13.54
N GLY A 221 -8.18 0.57 -12.53
CA GLY A 221 -8.92 1.21 -11.43
C GLY A 221 -9.95 0.31 -10.74
N LEU A 222 -10.71 0.89 -9.83
CA LEU A 222 -11.97 0.33 -9.34
C LEU A 222 -13.08 1.25 -9.86
N HIS A 223 -13.73 0.86 -10.96
CA HIS A 223 -14.70 1.71 -11.64
C HIS A 223 -16.11 1.58 -11.04
N GLY A 224 -16.88 2.66 -11.13
CA GLY A 224 -18.32 2.67 -10.87
C GLY A 224 -19.10 1.91 -11.95
N ALA A 225 -20.38 1.62 -11.67
CA ALA A 225 -21.21 0.75 -12.50
C ALA A 225 -21.50 1.27 -13.91
N ASP A 226 -21.34 2.57 -14.15
CA ASP A 226 -22.04 3.20 -15.28
C ASP A 226 -21.21 3.22 -16.55
N GLY A 227 -19.97 2.71 -16.54
CA GLY A 227 -19.14 2.51 -17.73
C GLY A 227 -18.72 3.79 -18.49
N GLU A 228 -19.34 4.93 -18.17
CA GLU A 228 -19.14 6.22 -18.81
C GLU A 228 -18.49 7.21 -17.83
N GLY A 229 -17.23 7.57 -18.15
CA GLY A 229 -16.67 8.90 -17.89
C GLY A 229 -16.32 9.35 -16.47
N LEU A 230 -16.81 8.73 -15.39
CA LEU A 230 -16.56 9.21 -14.02
C LEU A 230 -16.10 8.11 -13.05
N GLY A 231 -15.27 7.19 -13.53
CA GLY A 231 -14.55 6.23 -12.69
C GLY A 231 -13.31 6.82 -12.00
N GLN A 232 -13.37 8.08 -11.56
CA GLN A 232 -12.35 8.69 -10.71
C GLN A 232 -12.35 7.94 -9.38
N ASP A 233 -11.19 7.43 -8.96
CA ASP A 233 -11.03 6.37 -7.95
C ASP A 233 -11.96 6.52 -6.75
N LEU A 234 -13.09 5.79 -6.78
CA LEU A 234 -14.11 5.82 -5.73
C LEU A 234 -13.48 5.50 -4.38
N VAL A 235 -12.51 4.59 -4.35
CA VAL A 235 -11.79 4.26 -3.11
C VAL A 235 -11.01 5.46 -2.61
N ALA A 236 -10.33 6.21 -3.47
CA ALA A 236 -9.67 7.46 -3.07
C ALA A 236 -10.70 8.43 -2.46
N ASP A 237 -11.85 8.64 -3.11
CA ASP A 237 -12.92 9.53 -2.60
C ASP A 237 -13.37 9.17 -1.18
N TYR A 238 -13.61 7.88 -0.93
CA TYR A 238 -13.98 7.37 0.39
C TYR A 238 -12.83 7.48 1.40
N LEU A 239 -11.60 7.18 1.00
CA LEU A 239 -10.43 7.27 1.87
C LEU A 239 -10.13 8.72 2.26
N PHE A 240 -10.07 9.65 1.31
CA PHE A 240 -9.79 11.06 1.54
C PHE A 240 -10.89 11.75 2.34
N SER A 241 -12.17 11.39 2.14
CA SER A 241 -13.26 11.91 2.98
C SER A 241 -13.21 11.43 4.42
N ALA A 242 -12.64 10.25 4.71
CA ALA A 242 -12.45 9.77 6.08
C ALA A 242 -11.33 10.49 6.84
N LEU A 243 -10.40 11.15 6.15
CA LEU A 243 -9.21 11.74 6.78
C LEU A 243 -9.54 12.85 7.77
N ALA A 244 -10.68 13.53 7.63
CA ALA A 244 -11.09 14.58 8.55
C ALA A 244 -11.41 14.04 9.97
N THR A 245 -11.84 12.78 10.09
CA THR A 245 -12.31 12.19 11.36
C THR A 245 -11.48 11.02 11.86
N THR A 246 -10.48 10.60 11.08
CA THR A 246 -9.59 9.48 11.43
C THR A 246 -8.65 9.79 12.59
N THR A 247 -8.04 8.75 13.16
CA THR A 247 -6.95 8.89 14.17
C THR A 247 -5.57 8.53 13.64
N LEU A 248 -5.46 8.33 12.32
CA LEU A 248 -4.18 8.14 11.66
C LEU A 248 -3.25 9.31 11.97
N CYS A 249 -1.98 8.98 12.22
CA CYS A 249 -0.89 9.93 12.26
C CYS A 249 -0.29 10.12 10.87
N ARG A 250 -0.25 9.06 10.06
CA ARG A 250 0.28 9.09 8.70
C ARG A 250 -0.63 8.32 7.76
N PHE A 251 -0.93 8.94 6.63
CA PHE A 251 -1.66 8.34 5.52
C PHE A 251 -0.77 8.42 4.27
N LEU A 252 -0.49 7.27 3.67
CA LEU A 252 0.21 7.18 2.39
C LEU A 252 -0.75 6.54 1.39
N TYR A 253 -1.01 7.24 0.29
CA TYR A 253 -1.81 6.75 -0.81
C TYR A 253 -0.96 6.73 -2.08
N ARG A 254 -1.01 5.63 -2.82
CA ARG A 254 -0.38 5.50 -4.13
C ARG A 254 -1.45 5.02 -5.09
N GLY A 255 -2.00 5.95 -5.86
CA GLY A 255 -2.97 5.62 -6.90
C GLY A 255 -2.25 5.14 -8.15
N GLY A 256 -2.86 4.24 -8.91
CA GLY A 256 -2.49 4.01 -10.31
C GLY A 256 -2.74 5.26 -11.16
N HIS A 257 -2.70 5.13 -12.49
CA HIS A 257 -2.76 6.20 -13.50
C HIS A 257 -3.99 7.14 -13.47
N CYS A 258 -4.82 7.11 -12.44
CA CYS A 258 -5.89 8.08 -12.25
C CYS A 258 -5.38 9.31 -11.48
N ASN A 259 -5.42 10.45 -12.14
CA ASN A 259 -5.22 11.74 -11.51
C ASN A 259 -6.21 11.90 -10.34
N VAL A 260 -5.68 12.12 -9.12
CA VAL A 260 -6.53 12.43 -7.97
C VAL A 260 -7.27 13.71 -8.24
N SER A 261 -8.60 13.62 -8.18
CA SER A 261 -9.50 14.73 -8.42
C SER A 261 -9.12 15.93 -7.55
N ASN A 262 -9.29 17.14 -8.08
CA ASN A 262 -9.09 18.37 -7.28
C ASN A 262 -9.90 18.35 -5.98
N CYS A 263 -11.05 17.66 -5.98
CA CYS A 263 -11.85 17.43 -4.78
C CYS A 263 -11.09 16.64 -3.71
N ASN A 264 -10.43 15.53 -4.06
CA ASN A 264 -9.64 14.75 -3.11
C ASN A 264 -8.40 15.51 -2.62
N ARG A 265 -7.78 16.32 -3.48
CA ARG A 265 -6.70 17.23 -3.07
C ARG A 265 -7.19 18.22 -2.01
N GLN A 266 -8.34 18.85 -2.25
CA GLN A 266 -8.98 19.75 -1.31
C GLN A 266 -9.33 19.05 0.01
N ARG A 267 -9.93 17.85 -0.04
CA ARG A 267 -10.24 17.03 1.15
C ARG A 267 -8.98 16.71 1.96
N ALA A 268 -7.87 16.37 1.29
CA ALA A 268 -6.60 16.10 1.97
C ALA A 268 -6.09 17.35 2.72
N CYS A 269 -6.15 18.51 2.06
CA CYS A 269 -5.78 19.80 2.67
C CYS A 269 -6.68 20.16 3.85
N GLU A 270 -8.01 20.04 3.69
CA GLU A 270 -8.98 20.30 4.75
C GLU A 270 -8.79 19.34 5.94
N ALA A 271 -8.52 18.06 5.68
CA ALA A 271 -8.24 17.08 6.72
C ALA A 271 -6.96 17.42 7.49
N MET A 272 -5.89 17.84 6.81
CA MET A 272 -4.64 18.25 7.49
C MET A 272 -4.83 19.49 8.38
N LYS A 273 -5.73 20.40 8.00
CA LYS A 273 -6.07 21.60 8.79
C LYS A 273 -6.95 21.27 9.99
N SER A 274 -7.98 20.45 9.79
CA SER A 274 -9.03 20.18 10.79
C SER A 274 -8.72 19.01 11.72
N ASN A 275 -7.89 18.04 11.29
CA ASN A 275 -7.55 16.86 12.08
C ASN A 275 -6.22 17.04 12.85
N PRO A 276 -6.25 17.15 14.18
CA PRO A 276 -5.05 17.32 14.99
C PRO A 276 -4.16 16.06 15.05
N HIS A 277 -4.72 14.88 14.78
CA HIS A 277 -3.97 13.62 14.80
C HIS A 277 -3.14 13.40 13.54
N LEU A 278 -3.64 13.86 12.39
CA LEU A 278 -3.02 13.65 11.10
C LEU A 278 -1.81 14.58 10.94
N ARG A 279 -0.61 13.98 10.87
CA ARG A 279 0.66 14.71 10.76
C ARG A 279 1.21 14.73 9.35
N ARG A 280 0.91 13.70 8.56
CA ARG A 280 1.47 13.54 7.22
C ARG A 280 0.50 12.82 6.30
N ILE A 281 0.24 13.43 5.16
CA ILE A 281 -0.36 12.80 4.00
C ILE A 281 0.70 12.76 2.91
N GLU A 282 0.94 11.59 2.36
CA GLU A 282 1.70 11.42 1.14
C GLU A 282 0.77 10.81 0.11
N ALA A 283 0.62 11.45 -1.03
CA ALA A 283 -0.11 10.87 -2.15
C ALA A 283 0.76 10.93 -3.40
N THR A 284 1.11 9.78 -3.95
CA THR A 284 1.83 9.69 -5.24
C THR A 284 0.89 9.19 -6.32
N PHE A 285 1.05 9.74 -7.50
CA PHE A 285 0.31 9.39 -8.70
C PHE A 285 1.35 9.15 -9.78
N ASP A 286 1.30 7.99 -10.40
CA ASP A 286 2.23 7.64 -11.47
C ASP A 286 1.67 8.22 -12.78
N ASP A 287 2.05 9.47 -13.08
CA ASP A 287 1.84 10.09 -14.40
C ASP A 287 2.87 9.49 -15.36
N HIS A 288 2.50 8.38 -15.99
CA HIS A 288 3.39 7.58 -16.83
C HIS A 288 3.30 7.91 -18.33
N ASP A 289 2.62 8.99 -18.69
CA ASP A 289 2.58 9.44 -20.08
C ASP A 289 3.71 10.45 -20.29
N ASP A 290 4.74 9.97 -20.98
CA ASP A 290 5.89 10.70 -21.49
C ASP A 290 5.46 12.00 -22.19
N ASP A 291 5.65 13.15 -21.53
CA ASP A 291 6.17 14.41 -22.08
C ASP A 291 5.80 15.58 -21.13
N GLU A 292 6.79 16.10 -20.43
CA GLU A 292 6.81 17.41 -19.74
C GLU A 292 5.76 17.71 -18.65
N GLY A 293 4.93 16.74 -18.25
CA GLY A 293 4.01 16.89 -17.12
C GLY A 293 4.77 17.04 -15.80
N GLU A 294 4.70 18.22 -15.18
CA GLU A 294 5.21 18.44 -13.82
C GLU A 294 4.65 17.38 -12.88
N ASP A 295 5.51 16.47 -12.39
CA ASP A 295 5.22 15.46 -11.37
C ASP A 295 4.33 16.06 -10.27
N PHE A 296 3.02 15.86 -10.38
CA PHE A 296 2.08 16.44 -9.43
C PHE A 296 1.93 15.50 -8.24
N GLN A 297 3.05 15.29 -7.55
CA GLN A 297 3.02 14.68 -6.24
C GLN A 297 2.29 15.66 -5.32
N LEU A 298 1.06 15.32 -4.92
CA LEU A 298 0.38 15.99 -3.80
C LEU A 298 1.08 15.56 -2.52
N ALA A 299 2.32 15.98 -2.40
CA ALA A 299 3.05 15.97 -1.20
C ALA A 299 2.95 17.38 -0.65
N LEU A 300 2.19 17.51 0.42
CA LEU A 300 2.55 18.49 1.44
C LEU A 300 3.93 18.08 1.99
N LEU A 301 5.00 18.23 1.18
CA LEU A 301 6.44 17.95 1.40
C LEU A 301 6.93 16.55 0.94
N THR A 302 7.34 16.39 -0.33
CA THR A 302 7.94 15.13 -0.82
C THR A 302 9.38 14.94 -0.36
N GLY A 303 9.73 13.71 0.02
CA GLY A 303 11.03 13.33 0.57
C GLY A 303 12.26 13.66 -0.28
N ILE A 304 12.17 13.86 -1.60
CA ILE A 304 13.34 14.17 -2.45
C ILE A 304 13.66 15.67 -2.40
N LYS A 305 12.69 16.55 -2.66
CA LYS A 305 12.87 18.00 -2.50
C LYS A 305 12.95 18.38 -1.02
N ASN A 306 12.25 17.67 -0.13
CA ASN A 306 12.41 17.83 1.31
C ASN A 306 13.82 17.42 1.74
N ARG A 307 14.46 16.40 1.15
CA ARG A 307 15.88 16.13 1.42
C ARG A 307 16.76 17.28 0.92
N GLN A 308 16.58 17.79 -0.30
CA GLN A 308 17.35 18.95 -0.80
C GLN A 308 17.09 20.26 -0.03
N TRP A 309 15.85 20.52 0.39
CA TRP A 309 15.48 21.66 1.23
C TRP A 309 16.07 21.51 2.62
N MET A 310 16.01 20.31 3.20
CA MET A 310 16.58 20.03 4.52
C MET A 310 18.10 20.02 4.50
N ASP A 311 18.74 19.53 3.43
CA ASP A 311 20.19 19.61 3.24
C ASP A 311 20.63 21.07 3.14
N ARG A 312 19.86 21.91 2.42
CA ARG A 312 20.08 23.37 2.36
C ARG A 312 19.71 24.12 3.64
N TRP A 313 18.86 23.56 4.49
CA TRP A 313 18.42 24.20 5.74
C TRP A 313 19.31 23.85 6.93
N ILE A 314 19.60 22.55 7.09
CA ILE A 314 20.28 21.94 8.24
C ILE A 314 21.78 21.77 7.98
N GLY A 315 22.23 21.82 6.72
CA GLY A 315 23.66 21.75 6.41
C GLY A 315 24.45 22.74 7.27
N GLU A 316 25.58 22.31 7.84
CA GLU A 316 26.39 23.15 8.76
C GLU A 316 26.83 24.48 8.12
N ALA A 317 26.84 24.55 6.78
CA ALA A 317 27.15 25.73 5.98
C ALA A 317 25.92 26.56 5.57
N ALA A 318 24.70 26.18 5.98
CA ALA A 318 23.47 26.86 5.59
C ALA A 318 23.39 28.26 6.20
N THR A 319 23.35 29.29 5.35
CA THR A 319 23.17 30.66 5.82
C THR A 319 21.71 30.94 6.17
N LYS A 320 21.47 32.02 6.93
CA LYS A 320 20.11 32.53 7.16
C LYS A 320 19.36 32.79 5.84
N GLN A 321 20.06 33.25 4.80
CA GLN A 321 19.46 33.51 3.50
C GLN A 321 19.08 32.22 2.78
N ASP A 322 19.87 31.15 2.90
CA ASP A 322 19.52 29.84 2.31
C ASP A 322 18.23 29.29 2.91
N ARG A 323 18.06 29.44 4.23
CA ARG A 323 16.83 29.06 4.94
C ARG A 323 15.64 29.89 4.45
N VAL A 324 15.78 31.21 4.33
CA VAL A 324 14.72 32.09 3.78
C VAL A 324 14.36 31.67 2.34
N ASN A 325 15.35 31.41 1.49
CA ASN A 325 15.13 30.97 0.11
C ASN A 325 14.37 29.63 0.05
N VAL A 326 14.64 28.71 0.97
CA VAL A 326 13.88 27.45 1.09
C VAL A 326 12.42 27.74 1.48
N LEU A 327 12.16 28.63 2.44
CA LEU A 327 10.78 29.03 2.77
C LEU A 327 10.07 29.68 1.60
N GLU A 328 10.74 30.59 0.89
CA GLU A 328 10.18 31.26 -0.29
C GLU A 328 9.87 30.27 -1.41
N GLU A 329 10.75 29.29 -1.66
CA GLU A 329 10.52 28.24 -2.65
C GLU A 329 9.33 27.35 -2.25
N ILE A 330 9.19 27.02 -0.96
CA ILE A 330 8.02 26.31 -0.42
C ILE A 330 6.75 27.13 -0.66
N LEU A 331 6.77 28.42 -0.37
CA LEU A 331 5.62 29.31 -0.54
C LEU A 331 5.25 29.52 -2.01
N GLN A 332 6.23 29.65 -2.90
CA GLN A 332 6.02 29.82 -4.34
C GLN A 332 5.43 28.55 -4.97
N ARG A 333 5.87 27.38 -4.51
CA ARG A 333 5.42 26.09 -5.05
C ARG A 333 4.18 25.52 -4.39
N SER A 334 3.82 25.99 -3.19
CA SER A 334 2.57 25.55 -2.57
C SER A 334 1.41 26.08 -3.41
N GLN A 335 0.60 25.18 -3.98
CA GLN A 335 -0.70 25.53 -4.57
C GLN A 335 -1.75 25.89 -3.51
N LEU A 336 -1.34 26.06 -2.25
CA LEU A 336 -2.21 26.48 -1.18
C LEU A 336 -2.51 27.96 -1.37
N ALA A 337 -3.80 28.30 -1.44
CA ALA A 337 -4.26 29.68 -1.54
C ALA A 337 -3.77 30.58 -0.37
N ASP A 338 -3.43 29.97 0.77
CA ASP A 338 -2.92 30.66 1.95
C ASP A 338 -1.49 30.22 2.28
N LYS A 339 -0.56 31.18 2.14
CA LYS A 339 0.86 31.06 2.49
C LYS A 339 1.08 30.69 3.95
N THR A 340 0.19 31.11 4.85
CA THR A 340 0.27 30.83 6.28
C THR A 340 0.03 29.34 6.55
N SER A 341 -0.98 28.75 5.91
CA SER A 341 -1.26 27.32 5.97
C SER A 341 -0.07 26.49 5.46
N ALA A 342 0.57 26.92 4.37
CA ALA A 342 1.76 26.24 3.83
C ALA A 342 2.93 26.25 4.84
N MET A 343 3.21 27.40 5.43
CA MET A 343 4.25 27.57 6.44
C MET A 343 3.97 26.76 7.71
N TYR A 344 2.74 26.81 8.20
CA TYR A 344 2.31 26.04 9.38
C TYR A 344 2.49 24.54 9.17
N HIS A 345 2.13 24.02 8.00
CA HIS A 345 2.35 22.62 7.67
C HIS A 345 3.83 22.25 7.60
N PHE A 346 4.67 23.10 7.00
CA PHE A 346 6.11 22.89 6.95
C PHE A 346 6.73 22.77 8.35
N LEU A 347 6.43 23.73 9.23
CA LEU A 347 6.92 23.74 10.61
C LEU A 347 6.37 22.57 11.44
N ARG A 348 5.07 22.23 11.27
CA ARG A 348 4.45 21.10 11.98
C ARG A 348 5.06 19.75 11.56
N CYS A 349 5.47 19.61 10.31
CA CYS A 349 6.13 18.39 9.81
C CYS A 349 7.60 18.30 10.23
N HIS A 350 8.22 19.43 10.57
CA HIS A 350 9.62 19.52 10.99
C HIS A 350 9.74 20.30 12.30
N PRO A 351 9.22 19.77 13.42
CA PRO A 351 9.15 20.49 14.69
C PRO A 351 10.54 20.86 15.25
N ARG A 352 11.61 20.19 14.78
CA ARG A 352 13.00 20.55 15.11
C ARG A 352 13.42 21.91 14.55
N LEU A 353 12.70 22.45 13.56
CA LEU A 353 12.98 23.74 12.94
C LEU A 353 12.39 24.93 13.72
N LEU A 354 11.51 24.70 14.69
CA LEU A 354 10.91 25.75 15.52
C LEU A 354 11.87 26.29 16.60
N LEU A 355 13.01 25.64 16.80
CA LEU A 355 14.01 25.97 17.82
C LEU A 355 15.11 26.94 17.32
N GLU A 356 15.23 27.12 16.01
CA GLU A 356 16.10 28.11 15.36
C GLU A 356 15.28 29.30 14.85
#